data_AF-A0A4Y4EVC8-F1
#
_entry.id   AF-A0A4Y4EVC8-F1
#
_cell.length_a   1.000
_cell.length_b   1.000
_cell.length_c   1.000
_cell.angle_alpha   90.00
_cell.angle_beta   90.00
_cell.angle_gamma   90.00
#
_symmetry.space_group_name_H-M   'P 1'
#
loop_
_entity.id
_entity.type
_entity.pdbx_description
1 polymer ?
#
loop_
_entity_poly.entity_id
_entity_poly.type
_entity_poly.pdbx_seq_one_letter_code
_entity_poly.pdbx_strand_id
1 'polypeptide(L)'
;MQDTQLLNEGLALMGLGMGFVFVFLTVLVITTTLMSRVIGRYFPEPAPPGPPSVAGRSTPTRDEDVMAAISVAVHRHRQRHRR
;
A
#
# COMPACT_ATOMS: atom_id res chain seq x y z
N MET A 1 -50.40 7.58 -12.86
CA MET A 1 -49.39 8.16 -13.80
C MET A 1 -48.49 9.19 -13.11
N GLN A 2 -48.96 9.93 -12.10
CA GLN A 2 -48.12 10.85 -11.30
C GLN A 2 -47.14 10.12 -10.36
N ASP A 3 -47.51 8.96 -9.82
CA ASP A 3 -46.66 8.18 -8.91
C ASP A 3 -45.34 7.71 -9.55
N THR A 4 -45.40 7.40 -10.85
CA THR A 4 -44.22 6.97 -11.62
C THR A 4 -43.23 8.12 -11.81
N GLN A 5 -43.71 9.37 -11.91
CA GLN A 5 -42.86 10.55 -11.95
C GLN A 5 -42.16 10.76 -10.60
N LEU A 6 -42.89 10.70 -9.50
CA LEU A 6 -42.33 10.88 -8.15
C LEU A 6 -41.28 9.81 -7.81
N LEU A 7 -41.53 8.55 -8.20
CA LEU A 7 -40.56 7.47 -8.03
C LEU A 7 -39.29 7.72 -8.86
N ASN A 8 -39.43 8.17 -10.11
CA ASN A 8 -38.29 8.49 -10.96
C ASN A 8 -37.47 9.68 -10.41
N GLU A 9 -38.15 10.68 -9.85
CA GLU A 9 -37.52 11.83 -9.20
C GLU A 9 -36.78 11.41 -7.92
N GLY A 10 -37.37 10.53 -7.12
CA GLY A 10 -36.72 9.93 -5.95
C GLY A 10 -35.50 9.09 -6.30
N LEU A 11 -35.57 8.30 -7.38
CA LEU A 11 -34.45 7.53 -7.93
C LEU A 11 -33.31 8.45 -8.41
N ALA A 12 -33.64 9.53 -9.11
CA ALA A 12 -32.67 10.54 -9.55
C ALA A 12 -31.99 11.23 -8.36
N LEU A 13 -32.77 11.59 -7.32
CA LEU A 13 -32.28 12.18 -6.08
C LEU A 13 -31.38 11.20 -5.31
N MET A 14 -31.73 9.91 -5.23
CA MET A 14 -30.87 8.89 -4.64
C MET A 14 -29.56 8.74 -5.39
N GLY A 15 -29.60 8.69 -6.72
CA GLY A 15 -28.39 8.60 -7.56
C GLY A 15 -27.47 9.81 -7.38
N LEU A 16 -28.05 11.02 -7.37
CA LEU A 16 -27.31 12.25 -7.14
C LEU A 16 -26.72 12.32 -5.72
N GLY A 17 -27.52 11.96 -4.70
CA GLY A 17 -27.09 11.94 -3.30
C GLY A 17 -25.96 10.93 -3.05
N MET A 18 -26.11 9.69 -3.54
CA MET A 18 -25.07 8.67 -3.43
C MET A 18 -23.80 9.04 -4.21
N GLY A 19 -23.94 9.66 -5.38
CA GLY A 19 -22.81 10.16 -6.16
C GLY A 19 -22.04 11.26 -5.43
N PHE A 20 -22.75 12.24 -4.84
CA PHE A 20 -22.13 13.33 -4.08
C PHE A 20 -21.38 12.79 -2.86
N VAL A 21 -22.00 11.87 -2.10
CA VAL A 21 -21.34 11.24 -0.95
C VAL A 21 -20.08 10.48 -1.39
N PHE A 22 -20.13 9.72 -2.49
CA PHE A 22 -18.97 9.01 -3.01
C PHE A 22 -17.82 9.96 -3.36
N VAL A 23 -18.11 11.06 -4.07
CA VAL A 23 -17.11 12.08 -4.41
C VAL A 23 -16.53 12.71 -3.14
N PHE A 24 -17.39 13.07 -2.19
CA PHE A 24 -16.97 13.68 -0.93
C PHE A 24 -16.04 12.76 -0.13
N LEU A 25 -16.40 11.48 0.02
CA LEU A 25 -15.55 10.48 0.68
C LEU A 25 -14.23 10.27 -0.06
N THR A 26 -14.26 10.23 -1.40
CA THR A 26 -13.04 10.11 -2.21
C THR A 26 -12.08 11.28 -1.95
N VAL A 27 -12.61 12.50 -1.92
CA VAL A 27 -11.82 13.71 -1.60
C VAL A 27 -11.26 13.64 -0.17
N LEU A 28 -12.05 13.19 0.80
CA LEU A 28 -11.59 13.01 2.18
C LEU A 28 -10.47 11.96 2.29
N VAL A 29 -10.59 10.83 1.59
CA VAL A 29 -9.56 9.79 1.57
C VAL A 29 -8.28 10.31 0.93
N ILE A 30 -8.36 11.04 -0.19
CA ILE A 30 -7.19 11.65 -0.84
C ILE A 30 -6.53 12.65 0.11
N THR A 31 -7.31 13.51 0.75
CA THR A 31 -6.82 14.52 1.70
C THR A 31 -6.11 13.87 2.88
N THR A 32 -6.72 12.83 3.47
CA THR A 32 -6.14 12.09 4.60
C THR A 32 -4.88 11.34 4.18
N THR A 33 -4.86 10.78 2.97
CA THR A 33 -3.69 10.10 2.39
C THR A 33 -2.55 11.08 2.14
N LEU A 34 -2.86 12.28 1.62
CA LEU A 34 -1.88 13.33 1.43
C LEU A 34 -1.30 13.77 2.77
N MET A 35 -2.15 13.97 3.78
CA MET A 35 -1.72 14.29 5.14
C MET A 35 -0.82 13.20 5.70
N SER A 36 -1.18 11.92 5.57
CA SER A 36 -0.35 10.78 5.98
C SER A 36 1.01 10.76 5.27
N ARG A 37 1.04 11.05 3.97
CA ARG A 37 2.28 11.09 3.17
C ARG A 37 3.16 12.28 3.53
N VAL A 38 2.57 13.44 3.78
CA VAL A 38 3.25 14.67 4.22
C VAL A 38 3.85 14.44 5.61
N ILE A 39 3.06 13.93 6.55
CA ILE A 39 3.54 13.63 7.91
C ILE A 39 4.70 12.63 7.85
N GLY A 40 4.57 11.50 7.14
CA GLY A 40 5.65 10.52 7.02
C GLY A 40 6.91 11.05 6.31
N ARG A 41 6.80 12.11 5.49
CA ARG A 41 7.93 12.73 4.79
C ARG A 41 8.63 13.82 5.62
N TYR A 42 7.87 14.66 6.32
CA TYR A 42 8.37 15.85 7.00
C TYR A 42 8.57 15.66 8.51
N PHE A 43 7.80 14.77 9.13
CA PHE A 43 7.98 14.32 10.51
C PHE A 43 8.17 12.80 10.50
N PRO A 44 9.36 12.31 10.11
CA PRO A 44 9.69 10.91 10.31
C PRO A 44 9.68 10.65 11.82
N GLU A 45 8.55 10.18 12.32
CA GLU A 45 8.47 9.63 13.67
C GLU A 45 9.48 8.47 13.72
N PRO A 46 10.39 8.43 14.70
CA PRO A 46 11.23 7.26 14.90
C PRO A 46 10.27 6.09 15.02
N ALA A 47 10.32 5.17 14.06
CA ALA A 47 9.44 4.02 14.05
C ALA A 47 9.47 3.40 15.46
N PRO A 48 8.31 3.20 16.13
CA PRO A 48 8.27 2.30 17.27
C PRO A 48 8.97 1.02 16.81
N PRO A 49 9.87 0.42 17.60
CA PRO A 49 10.55 -0.79 17.17
C PRO A 49 9.47 -1.79 16.77
N GLY A 50 9.33 -1.99 15.46
CA GLY A 50 8.31 -2.87 14.93
C GLY A 50 8.55 -4.26 15.54
N PRO A 51 7.50 -5.08 15.71
CA PRO A 51 7.75 -6.50 15.92
C PRO A 51 8.72 -6.96 14.82
N PRO A 52 9.75 -7.76 15.14
CA PRO A 52 10.89 -8.00 14.26
C PRO A 52 10.39 -8.47 12.90
N SER A 53 10.32 -7.54 11.94
CA SER A 53 9.90 -7.81 10.58
C SER A 53 11.15 -8.26 9.83
N VAL A 54 11.16 -9.55 9.53
CA VAL A 54 12.06 -10.12 8.56
C VAL A 54 11.73 -9.50 7.19
N ALA A 55 12.76 -8.97 6.52
CA ALA A 55 12.78 -8.34 5.17
C ALA A 55 12.44 -6.82 5.15
N GLY A 56 13.42 -5.94 4.92
CA GLY A 56 13.66 -5.49 3.54
C GLY A 56 14.46 -4.17 3.42
N ARG A 57 15.56 -3.97 4.18
CA ARG A 57 16.67 -3.09 3.77
C ARG A 57 17.25 -3.54 2.43
N SER A 58 17.10 -2.81 1.34
CA SER A 58 18.08 -2.82 0.25
C SER A 58 19.16 -1.81 0.63
N THR A 59 20.08 -2.26 1.48
CA THR A 59 21.34 -1.58 1.78
C THR A 59 22.41 -2.25 0.92
N PRO A 60 23.39 -1.53 0.34
CA PRO A 60 24.45 -2.15 -0.47
C PRO A 60 25.17 -3.28 0.29
N THR A 61 25.35 -3.15 1.60
CA THR A 61 25.82 -4.23 2.49
C THR A 61 24.92 -5.47 2.49
N ARG A 62 23.60 -5.32 2.41
CA ARG A 62 22.71 -6.49 2.34
C ARG A 62 22.76 -7.14 0.97
N ASP A 63 22.87 -6.35 -0.09
CA ASP A 63 23.06 -6.91 -1.44
C ASP A 63 24.42 -7.63 -1.53
N GLU A 64 25.47 -7.10 -0.90
CA GLU A 64 26.76 -7.78 -0.72
C GLU A 64 26.64 -9.06 0.13
N ASP A 65 25.94 -9.02 1.26
CA ASP A 65 25.69 -10.18 2.12
C ASP A 65 24.87 -11.26 1.40
N VAL A 66 23.88 -10.85 0.61
CA VAL A 66 23.04 -11.75 -0.20
C VAL A 66 23.87 -12.36 -1.33
N MET A 67 24.70 -11.57 -2.02
CA MET A 67 25.62 -12.07 -3.05
C MET A 67 26.68 -13.02 -2.47
N ALA A 68 27.23 -12.73 -1.30
CA ALA A 68 28.13 -13.60 -0.57
C ALA A 68 27.45 -14.93 -0.19
N ALA A 69 26.22 -14.88 0.35
CA ALA A 69 25.44 -16.06 0.69
C ALA A 69 25.12 -16.92 -0.55
N ILE A 70 24.75 -16.30 -1.67
CA ILE A 70 24.48 -16.99 -2.95
C ILE A 70 25.75 -17.66 -3.47
N SER A 71 26.90 -16.97 -3.44
CA SER A 71 28.18 -17.54 -3.90
C SER A 71 28.60 -18.78 -3.10
N VAL A 72 28.44 -18.75 -1.78
CA VAL A 72 28.72 -19.88 -0.88
C VAL A 72 27.77 -21.04 -1.15
N ALA A 73 26.48 -20.76 -1.33
CA ALA A 73 25.49 -21.79 -1.65
C ALA A 73 25.78 -22.49 -2.98
N VAL A 74 26.13 -21.73 -4.03
CA VAL A 74 26.47 -22.27 -5.36
C VAL A 74 27.77 -23.05 -5.32
N HIS A 75 28.79 -22.58 -4.60
CA HIS A 75 30.05 -23.30 -4.43
C HIS A 75 29.83 -24.64 -3.73
N ARG A 76 29.04 -24.65 -2.65
CA ARG A 76 28.67 -25.86 -1.92
C ARG A 76 27.83 -26.82 -2.77
N HIS A 77 26.91 -26.30 -3.57
CA HIS A 77 26.11 -27.11 -4.49
C HIS A 77 27.00 -27.77 -5.57
N ARG A 78 27.91 -27.02 -6.19
CA ARG A 78 28.85 -27.56 -7.19
C ARG A 78 29.81 -28.59 -6.62
N GLN A 79 30.30 -28.39 -5.40
CA GLN A 79 31.12 -29.38 -4.71
C GLN A 79 30.33 -30.66 -4.38
N ARG A 80 29.04 -30.51 -4.05
CA ARG A 80 28.16 -31.64 -3.72
C ARG A 80 27.66 -32.40 -4.95
N HIS A 81 27.53 -31.74 -6.10
CA HIS A 81 27.11 -32.34 -7.39
C HIS A 81 28.27 -32.82 -8.28
N ARG A 82 29.53 -32.68 -7.84
CA ARG A 82 30.72 -33.24 -8.52
C ARG A 82 31.20 -34.58 -7.93
N ARG A 83 30.35 -35.28 -7.19
CA ARG A 83 30.51 -36.68 -6.81
C ARG A 83 29.32 -37.47 -7.33
#